data_AF-A0A8K0Y6I4-F1
#
_entry.id   AF-A0A8K0Y6I4-F1
#
_cell.length_a   1.000
_cell.length_b   1.000
_cell.length_c   1.000
_cell.angle_alpha   90.00
_cell.angle_beta   90.00
_cell.angle_gamma   90.00
#
_symmetry.space_group_name_H-M   'P 1'
#
loop_
_entity.id
_entity.type
_entity.pdbx_description
1 polymer ?
#
loop_
_entity_poly.entity_id
_entity_poly.type
_entity_poly.pdbx_seq_one_letter_code
_entity_poly.pdbx_strand_id
1 'polypeptide(L)'
;MFRDFPELKPPKGKFRIMGIDKSEAPGKGHWVVEDLDDSEMAVRKAREMTRHASKDAPHPSEATIFCVYDHNGTYLGGEIDDAV
;
A
#
# COMPACT_ATOMS: atom_id res chain seq x y z
N MET A 1 -6.00 12.22 -12.13
CA MET A 1 -4.69 11.98 -12.78
C MET A 1 -3.68 11.84 -11.64
N PHE A 2 -3.36 10.61 -11.24
CA PHE A 2 -2.34 10.39 -10.20
C PHE A 2 -1.01 10.91 -10.76
N ARG A 3 -0.43 11.91 -10.09
CA ARG A 3 0.90 12.44 -10.40
C ARG A 3 1.87 11.27 -10.49
N ASP A 4 2.84 11.33 -11.40
CA ASP A 4 4.00 10.43 -11.41
C ASP A 4 4.68 10.53 -10.04
N PHE A 5 4.29 9.67 -9.11
CA PHE A 5 4.98 9.47 -7.84
C PHE A 5 6.08 8.45 -8.13
N PRO A 6 7.33 8.87 -8.39
CA PRO A 6 8.42 7.96 -8.71
C PRO A 6 8.63 6.92 -7.59
N GLU A 7 8.27 7.24 -6.34
CA GLU A 7 8.27 6.30 -5.22
C GLU A 7 7.30 5.11 -5.40
N LEU A 8 6.28 5.21 -6.25
CA LEU A 8 5.37 4.09 -6.56
C LEU A 8 5.96 3.08 -7.55
N LYS A 9 7.04 3.44 -8.25
CA LYS A 9 7.65 2.59 -9.28
C LYS A 9 8.77 1.74 -8.64
N PRO A 10 8.52 0.46 -8.30
CA PRO A 10 9.57 -0.46 -7.90
C PRO A 10 10.64 -0.63 -8.98
N PRO A 11 11.80 -1.21 -8.62
CA PRO A 11 12.74 -1.73 -9.59
C PRO A 11 12.06 -2.66 -10.60
N LYS A 12 12.60 -2.73 -11.82
CA LYS A 12 12.03 -3.54 -12.90
C LYS A 12 11.89 -5.00 -12.45
N GLY A 13 10.67 -5.55 -12.61
CA GLY A 13 10.35 -6.93 -12.23
C GLY A 13 9.99 -7.12 -10.75
N LYS A 14 9.92 -6.05 -9.96
CA LYS A 14 9.50 -6.07 -8.56
C LYS A 14 8.08 -5.51 -8.39
N PHE A 15 7.50 -5.84 -7.23
CA PHE A 15 6.22 -5.39 -6.73
C PHE A 15 6.45 -4.68 -5.40
N ARG A 16 6.06 -3.41 -5.32
CA ARG A 16 6.31 -2.55 -4.15
C ARG A 16 5.11 -2.53 -3.24
N ILE A 17 5.32 -2.80 -1.95
CA ILE A 17 4.34 -2.50 -0.92
C ILE A 17 4.58 -1.08 -0.40
N MET A 18 3.54 -0.25 -0.45
CA MET A 18 3.49 1.10 0.09
C MET A 18 2.59 1.13 1.32
N GLY A 19 3.06 1.70 2.43
CA GLY A 19 2.18 2.10 3.53
C GLY A 19 1.62 3.49 3.24
N ILE A 20 0.33 3.70 3.52
CA ILE A 20 -0.38 4.97 3.36
C ILE A 20 -1.16 5.22 4.64
N ASP A 21 -0.73 6.21 5.39
CA ASP A 21 -1.47 6.75 6.53
C ASP A 21 -2.63 7.61 6.03
N LYS A 22 -3.86 7.21 6.40
CA LYS A 22 -5.09 7.91 6.05
C LYS A 22 -5.31 9.19 6.85
N SER A 23 -4.65 9.35 8.00
CA SER A 23 -4.78 10.52 8.87
C SER A 23 -3.94 11.71 8.39
N GLU A 24 -2.91 11.45 7.59
CA GLU A 24 -2.00 12.46 7.07
C GLU A 24 -2.55 13.15 5.82
N ALA A 25 -2.10 14.40 5.60
CA ALA A 25 -2.45 15.14 4.39
C ALA A 25 -2.00 14.37 3.12
N PRO A 26 -2.78 14.42 2.02
CA PRO A 26 -2.45 13.73 0.78
C PRO A 26 -1.03 14.03 0.30
N GLY A 27 -0.19 13.00 0.22
CA GLY A 27 1.20 13.11 -0.22
C GLY A 27 2.24 13.31 0.89
N LYS A 28 1.87 13.25 2.18
CA LYS A 28 2.83 13.29 3.30
C LYS A 28 2.95 11.99 4.11
N GLY A 29 1.90 11.15 4.11
CA GLY A 29 1.86 9.92 4.91
C GLY A 29 2.11 8.63 4.14
N HIS A 30 2.93 8.61 3.10
CA HIS A 30 3.24 7.34 2.40
C HIS A 30 4.72 6.99 2.47
N TRP A 31 5.02 5.69 2.59
CA TRP A 31 6.39 5.18 2.62
C TRP A 31 6.50 3.82 1.94
N VAL A 32 7.68 3.51 1.44
CA VAL A 32 8.01 2.18 0.91
C VAL A 32 8.22 1.22 2.07
N VAL A 33 7.48 0.11 2.08
CA VAL A 33 7.68 -0.98 3.05
C VAL A 33 8.75 -1.93 2.54
N GLU A 34 8.54 -2.48 1.35
CA GLU A 34 9.45 -3.46 0.73
C GLU A 34 9.15 -3.65 -0.76
N ASP A 35 10.11 -4.25 -1.46
CA ASP A 35 9.99 -4.69 -2.84
C ASP A 35 10.10 -6.22 -2.92
N LEU A 36 9.13 -6.87 -3.58
CA LEU A 36 9.01 -8.31 -3.69
C LEU A 36 9.05 -8.77 -5.16
N ASP A 37 9.48 -10.01 -5.39
CA ASP A 37 9.51 -10.60 -6.74
C ASP A 37 8.18 -11.23 -7.17
N ASP A 38 7.29 -11.49 -6.21
CA ASP A 38 6.04 -12.21 -6.43
C ASP A 38 4.85 -11.31 -6.06
N SER A 39 3.95 -11.10 -7.03
CA SER A 39 2.78 -10.24 -6.86
C SER A 39 1.75 -10.81 -5.88
N GLU A 40 1.55 -12.12 -5.87
CA GLU A 40 0.55 -12.76 -5.00
C GLU A 40 1.02 -12.69 -3.55
N MET A 41 2.31 -12.97 -3.31
CA MET A 41 2.94 -12.80 -2.00
C MET A 41 2.87 -11.35 -1.53
N ALA A 42 3.16 -10.39 -2.42
CA ALA A 42 3.09 -8.97 -2.11
C ALA A 42 1.68 -8.54 -1.71
N VAL A 43 0.66 -8.92 -2.49
CA VAL A 43 -0.74 -8.58 -2.21
C VAL A 43 -1.22 -9.24 -0.92
N ARG A 44 -0.89 -10.51 -0.69
CA ARG A 44 -1.24 -11.21 0.55
C ARG A 44 -0.62 -10.52 1.77
N LYS A 45 0.66 -10.16 1.69
CA LYS A 45 1.37 -9.48 2.77
C LYS A 45 0.80 -8.09 3.04
N ALA A 46 0.55 -7.29 2.00
CA ALA A 46 -0.09 -5.99 2.14
C ALA A 46 -1.47 -6.10 2.82
N ARG A 47 -2.29 -7.08 2.44
CA ARG A 47 -3.59 -7.32 3.10
C ARG A 47 -3.46 -7.67 4.58
N GLU A 48 -2.48 -8.51 4.94
CA GLU A 48 -2.21 -8.88 6.33
C GLU A 48 -1.75 -7.67 7.16
N MET A 49 -0.84 -6.87 6.60
CA MET A 49 -0.39 -5.63 7.23
C MET A 49 -1.53 -4.63 7.44
N THR A 50 -2.40 -4.46 6.43
CA THR A 50 -3.60 -3.62 6.55
C THR A 50 -4.52 -4.15 7.64
N ARG A 51 -4.71 -5.47 7.75
CA ARG A 51 -5.55 -6.07 8.81
C ARG A 51 -4.99 -5.79 10.20
N HIS A 52 -3.68 -5.86 10.38
CA HIS A 52 -3.04 -5.58 11.66
C HIS A 52 -3.13 -4.09 12.00
N ALA A 53 -2.77 -3.21 11.07
CA ALA A 53 -2.88 -1.76 11.28
C ALA A 53 -4.31 -1.29 11.60
N SER A 54 -5.33 -1.87 10.94
CA SER A 54 -6.72 -1.56 11.26
C SER A 54 -7.18 -2.05 12.63
N LYS A 55 -6.58 -3.12 13.17
CA LYS A 55 -6.89 -3.60 14.53
C LYS A 55 -6.26 -2.74 15.62
N ASP A 56 -5.06 -2.24 15.35
CA ASP A 56 -4.29 -1.45 16.31
C ASP A 56 -4.68 0.05 16.27
N ALA A 57 -5.39 0.48 15.23
CA ALA A 57 -5.85 1.86 15.09
C ALA A 57 -7.05 2.17 16.02
N PRO A 58 -7.04 3.31 16.72
CA PRO A 58 -8.18 3.73 17.56
C PRO A 58 -9.42 4.05 16.72
N HIS A 59 -9.24 4.49 15.46
CA HIS A 59 -10.32 4.72 14.50
C HIS A 59 -9.96 4.18 13.11
N PRO A 60 -10.92 3.60 12.36
CA PRO A 60 -10.67 3.08 11.01
C PRO A 60 -10.17 4.13 9.99
N SER A 61 -10.50 5.40 10.23
CA SER A 61 -10.02 6.54 9.42
C SER A 61 -8.55 6.90 9.68
N GLU A 62 -7.97 6.43 10.77
CA GLU A 62 -6.57 6.63 11.16
C GLU A 62 -5.72 5.39 10.85
N ALA A 63 -6.34 4.32 10.36
CA ALA A 63 -5.62 3.10 10.02
C ALA A 63 -4.72 3.32 8.80
N THR A 64 -3.46 2.88 8.92
CA THR A 64 -2.57 2.74 7.78
C THR A 64 -3.09 1.64 6.86
N ILE A 65 -3.22 1.93 5.57
CA ILE A 65 -3.48 0.93 4.55
C ILE A 65 -2.18 0.61 3.81
N PHE A 66 -2.05 -0.63 3.36
CA PHE A 66 -0.90 -1.06 2.57
C PHE A 66 -1.35 -1.43 1.16
N CYS A 67 -0.69 -0.87 0.15
CA CYS A 67 -1.04 -1.03 -1.27
C CYS A 67 0.15 -1.58 -2.04
N VAL A 68 -0.12 -2.41 -3.05
CA VAL A 68 0.89 -3.00 -3.93
C VAL A 68 0.85 -2.34 -5.29
N TYR A 69 2.03 -2.00 -5.80
CA TYR A 69 2.21 -1.42 -7.13
C TYR A 69 3.22 -2.22 -7.96
N ASP A 70 2.98 -2.35 -9.27
CA ASP A 70 3.95 -2.89 -10.22
C ASP A 70 4.98 -1.84 -10.66
N HIS A 71 5.99 -2.25 -11.43
CA HIS A 71 7.03 -1.38 -11.98
C HIS A 71 6.52 -0.24 -12.90
N ASN A 72 5.26 -0.32 -13.37
CA ASN A 72 4.62 0.74 -14.12
C ASN A 72 3.86 1.74 -13.21
N GLY A 73 3.80 1.48 -11.91
CA GLY A 73 2.98 2.20 -10.95
C GLY A 73 1.51 1.77 -10.98
N THR A 74 1.20 0.62 -11.58
CA THR A 74 -0.16 0.05 -11.60
C THR A 74 -0.49 -0.53 -10.25
N TYR A 75 -1.61 -0.12 -9.67
CA TYR A 75 -2.12 -0.70 -8.44
C TYR A 75 -2.58 -2.15 -8.65
N LEU A 76 -2.15 -3.06 -7.76
CA LEU A 76 -2.45 -4.49 -7.82
C LEU A 76 -3.34 -4.99 -6.67
N GLY A 77 -3.57 -4.19 -5.63
CA GLY A 77 -4.34 -4.58 -4.43
C GLY A 77 -3.57 -4.34 -3.13
N GLY A 78 -4.16 -4.70 -2.00
CA GLY A 78 -3.52 -4.61 -0.67
C GLY A 78 -4.40 -3.92 0.36
N GLU A 79 -5.27 -3.01 -0.08
CA GLU A 79 -6.33 -2.51 0.77
C GLU A 79 -7.35 -3.64 1.00
N ILE A 80 -7.88 -3.68 2.23
CA ILE A 80 -9.09 -4.44 2.50
C ILE A 80 -10.19 -3.50 2.07
N ASP A 81 -10.79 -3.78 0.92
CA ASP A 81 -12.04 -3.14 0.53
C ASP A 81 -13.07 -3.58 1.59
N ASP A 82 -13.24 -2.76 2.62
CA ASP A 82 -14.43 -2.82 3.46
C ASP A 82 -15.53 -2.08 2.69
N ALA A 83 -15.87 -2.63 1.52
CA ALA A 83 -17.15 -2.37 0.89
C ALA A 83 -18.19 -3.10 1.74
N VAL A 84 -18.78 -2.31 2.64
CA VAL A 84 -20.15 -2.35 3.14
C VAL A 84 -21.07 -3.31 2.38
#